data_AF-A0A4R3FWA3-F1
#
_entry.id   AF-A0A4R3FWA3-F1
#
_cell.length_a   1.000
_cell.length_b   1.000
_cell.length_c   1.000
_cell.angle_alpha   90.00
_cell.angle_beta   90.00
_cell.angle_gamma   90.00
#
_symmetry.space_group_name_H-M   'P 1'
#
loop_
_entity.id
_entity.type
_entity.pdbx_description
1 polymer ?
#
loop_
_entity_poly.entity_id
_entity_poly.type
_entity_poly.pdbx_seq_one_letter_code
_entity_poly.pdbx_strand_id
1 'polypeptide(L)' 'MSSSTLTAAHRSLAFGTRLKVTNRHNGRSVVVRVNDRGPFIRGRVLDLSRAAAQNIGMVASGTASVCYQVVG' A
#
# COMPACT_ATOMS: atom_id res chain seq x y z
N MET A 1 -17.54 -1.18 -10.09
CA MET A 1 -16.11 -1.10 -9.71
C MET A 1 -15.91 -1.94 -8.46
N SER A 2 -15.27 -3.11 -8.59
CA SER A 2 -15.13 -4.05 -7.46
C SER A 2 -14.15 -3.51 -6.42
N SER A 3 -14.58 -3.43 -5.16
CA SER A 3 -13.80 -2.97 -3.99
C SER A 3 -12.67 -3.91 -3.56
N SER A 4 -12.35 -4.91 -4.39
CA SER A 4 -11.37 -5.97 -4.13
C SER A 4 -10.00 -5.78 -4.80
N THR A 5 -9.75 -4.63 -5.45
CA THR A 5 -8.47 -4.40 -6.14
C THR A 5 -7.33 -4.07 -5.15
N LEU A 6 -6.20 -4.77 -5.30
CA LEU A 6 -4.99 -4.56 -4.50
C LEU A 6 -4.12 -3.48 -5.14
N THR A 7 -4.33 -2.23 -4.72
CA THR A 7 -3.65 -1.08 -5.30
C THR A 7 -3.09 -0.13 -4.25
N ALA A 8 -2.23 0.77 -4.70
CA ALA A 8 -1.67 1.83 -3.87
C ALA A 8 -1.47 3.14 -4.65
N ALA A 9 -1.48 4.26 -3.93
CA ALA A 9 -0.98 5.55 -4.41
C ALA A 9 0.49 5.72 -4.01
N HIS A 10 1.33 6.16 -4.95
CA HIS A 10 2.73 6.51 -4.70
C HIS A 10 3.13 7.81 -5.42
N ARG A 11 4.02 8.59 -4.81
CA ARG A 11 4.37 9.94 -5.28
C ARG A 11 5.01 9.94 -6.66
N SER A 12 5.92 9.01 -6.90
CA SER A 12 6.84 9.05 -8.05
C SER A 12 7.00 7.72 -8.79
N LEU A 13 6.46 6.60 -8.27
CA LEU A 13 6.65 5.31 -8.92
C LEU A 13 5.77 5.27 -10.17
N ALA A 14 6.26 4.60 -11.23
CA ALA A 14 5.48 4.43 -12.45
C ALA A 14 4.14 3.75 -12.15
N PHE A 15 3.08 4.15 -12.86
CA PHE A 15 1.85 3.38 -12.80
C PHE A 15 2.10 1.97 -13.34
N GLY A 16 1.51 0.97 -12.69
CA GLY A 16 1.78 -0.43 -12.98
C GLY A 16 2.90 -1.04 -12.14
N THR A 17 3.77 -0.25 -11.50
CA THR A 17 4.77 -0.79 -10.58
C THR A 17 4.10 -1.63 -9.50
N ARG A 18 4.58 -2.85 -9.29
CA ARG A 18 4.09 -3.72 -8.22
C ARG A 18 4.99 -3.62 -7.00
N LEU A 19 4.39 -3.56 -5.84
CA LEU A 19 5.06 -3.42 -4.55
C LEU A 19 4.65 -4.56 -3.63
N LYS A 20 5.61 -5.27 -3.03
CA LYS A 20 5.34 -6.06 -1.82
C LYS A 20 5.43 -5.13 -0.62
N VAL A 21 4.30 -4.90 0.04
CA VAL A 21 4.18 -4.03 1.23
C VAL A 21 4.03 -4.91 2.46
N THR A 22 4.86 -4.67 3.47
CA THR A 22 4.87 -5.43 4.73
C THR A 22 4.57 -4.49 5.90
N ASN A 23 3.58 -4.84 6.71
CA ASN A 23 3.32 -4.15 7.98
C ASN A 23 4.34 -4.59 9.03
N ARG A 24 5.13 -3.65 9.54
CA ARG A 24 6.21 -3.93 10.49
C ARG A 24 5.71 -4.40 11.86
N HIS A 25 4.47 -4.10 12.21
CA HIS A 25 3.90 -4.47 13.51
C HIS A 25 3.53 -5.96 13.62
N ASN A 26 3.13 -6.58 12.51
CA ASN A 26 2.62 -7.96 12.53
C ASN A 26 3.26 -8.88 11.47
N GLY A 27 4.18 -8.38 10.65
CA GLY A 27 4.87 -9.14 9.62
C GLY A 27 4.02 -9.53 8.40
N ARG A 28 2.73 -9.17 8.37
CA ARG A 28 1.84 -9.49 7.24
C ARG A 28 2.20 -8.65 6.03
N SER A 29 2.11 -9.24 4.85
CA SER A 29 2.45 -8.57 3.59
C SER A 29 1.42 -8.81 2.49
N VAL A 30 1.38 -7.90 1.52
CA VAL A 30 0.51 -7.97 0.34
C VAL A 30 1.23 -7.37 -0.87
N VAL A 31 0.98 -7.91 -2.06
CA VAL A 31 1.44 -7.30 -3.32
C VAL A 31 0.34 -6.39 -3.86
N VAL A 32 0.69 -5.14 -4.15
CA VAL A 32 -0.21 -4.12 -4.70
C VAL A 32 0.35 -3.56 -6.00
N ARG A 33 -0.53 -3.03 -6.85
CA ARG A 33 -0.15 -2.27 -8.04
C ARG A 33 -0.32 -0.77 -7.81
N VAL A 34 0.70 0.02 -8.15
CA VAL A 34 0.60 1.49 -8.14
C VAL A 34 -0.35 1.92 -9.25
N ASN A 35 -1.42 2.63 -8.91
CA ASN A 35 -2.41 3.12 -9.86
C ASN A 35 -2.83 4.57 -9.63
N ASP A 36 -2.25 5.24 -8.64
CA ASP A 36 -2.62 6.61 -8.28
C ASP A 36 -1.43 7.39 -7.70
N ARG A 37 -1.59 8.71 -7.57
CA ARG A 37 -0.59 9.66 -7.04
C ARG A 37 -0.94 10.10 -5.62
N GLY A 38 0.11 10.28 -4.82
CA GLY A 38 0.02 10.58 -3.40
C GLY A 38 0.95 9.66 -2.60
N PRO A 39 0.96 9.73 -1.27
CA PRO A 39 0.25 10.69 -0.43
C PRO A 39 0.93 12.06 -0.49
N PHE A 40 0.17 13.16 -0.53
CA PHE A 40 0.73 14.53 -0.53
C PHE A 40 0.98 15.09 0.88
N ILE A 41 0.77 14.27 1.91
CA ILE A 41 0.99 14.61 3.31
C ILE A 41 2.38 14.13 3.74
N ARG A 42 3.14 15.01 4.42
CA ARG A 42 4.46 14.67 4.98
C ARG A 42 4.38 13.47 5.92
N GLY A 43 5.41 12.62 5.90
CA GLY A 43 5.52 11.45 6.78
C GLY A 43 4.79 10.19 6.28
N ARG A 44 3.96 10.26 5.23
CA ARG A 44 3.37 9.07 4.58
C ARG A 44 4.09 8.74 3.28
N VAL A 45 4.19 7.45 2.95
CA VAL A 45 4.90 6.99 1.73
C VAL A 45 3.99 6.24 0.74
N LEU A 46 2.94 5.59 1.23
CA LEU A 46 1.96 4.85 0.44
C LEU A 46 0.58 5.03 1.06
N ASP A 47 -0.44 5.20 0.22
CA ASP A 47 -1.84 5.00 0.61
C ASP A 47 -2.32 3.70 -0.05
N LEU A 48 -2.83 2.76 0.75
CA LEU A 48 -3.28 1.45 0.29
C LEU A 48 -4.79 1.46 0.05
N SER A 49 -5.25 0.67 -0.92
CA SER A 49 -6.68 0.35 -1.01
C SER A 49 -7.16 -0.33 0.27
N ARG A 50 -8.47 -0.23 0.56
CA ARG A 50 -9.05 -0.88 1.76
C ARG A 50 -8.78 -2.38 1.78
N ALA A 51 -8.85 -3.06 0.63
CA ALA A 51 -8.53 -4.48 0.51
C ALA A 51 -7.07 -4.79 0.87
N ALA A 52 -6.11 -3.98 0.40
CA ALA A 52 -4.71 -4.14 0.76
C ALA A 52 -4.45 -3.87 2.26
N ALA A 53 -5.09 -2.84 2.81
CA ALA A 53 -5.02 -2.53 4.24
C ALA A 53 -5.59 -3.66 5.12
N GLN A 54 -6.66 -4.34 4.68
CA GLN A 54 -7.20 -5.52 5.35
C GLN A 54 -6.20 -6.69 5.34
N ASN A 55 -5.55 -6.95 4.20
CA ASN A 55 -4.58 -8.04 4.07
C ASN A 55 -3.39 -7.91 5.02
N ILE A 56 -2.92 -6.69 5.27
CA ILE A 56 -1.82 -6.43 6.22
C ILE A 56 -2.30 -6.05 7.63
N GLY A 57 -3.61 -6.14 7.88
CA GLY A 57 -4.20 -5.98 9.21
C GLY A 57 -4.05 -4.58 9.81
N MET A 58 -4.19 -3.51 9.00
CA MET A 58 -4.02 -2.13 9.46
C MET A 58 -5.29 -1.26 9.40
N VAL A 59 -6.45 -1.84 9.06
CA VAL A 59 -7.69 -1.05 8.92
C VAL A 59 -8.09 -0.37 10.22
N ALA A 60 -8.04 -1.09 11.34
CA ALA A 60 -8.43 -0.55 12.64
C ALA A 60 -7.48 0.54 13.16
N SER A 61 -6.18 0.47 12.81
CA SER A 61 -5.19 1.47 13.22
C SER A 61 -5.19 2.73 12.34
N GLY A 62 -5.81 2.67 11.15
CA GLY A 62 -5.86 3.73 10.15
C GLY A 62 -4.53 3.98 9.43
N THR A 63 -3.41 3.95 10.15
CA THR A 63 -2.04 4.04 9.64
C THR A 63 -1.17 2.92 10.21
N ALA A 64 -0.08 2.59 9.53
CA ALA A 64 0.88 1.60 10.00
C ALA A 64 2.29 1.94 9.50
N SER A 65 3.31 1.58 10.29
CA SER A 65 4.69 1.57 9.79
C SER A 65 4.87 0.41 8.81
N VAL A 66 5.26 0.71 7.58
CA VAL A 66 5.44 -0.29 6.52
C VAL A 66 6.85 -0.20 5.92
N CYS A 67 7.34 -1.32 5.42
CA CYS A 67 8.39 -1.33 4.40
C CYS A 67 7.80 -1.86 3.09
N TYR A 68 8.40 -1.47 1.97
CA TYR A 68 8.01 -2.00 0.67
C TYR A 68 9.22 -2.21 -0.24
N GLN A 69 9.06 -3.10 -1.21
CA GLN A 69 10.04 -3.34 -2.27
C GLN A 69 9.31 -3.51 -3.61
N VAL A 70 9.93 -3.04 -4.69
CA VAL A 70 9.44 -3.28 -6.05
C VAL A 70 9.57 -4.77 -6.38
N VAL A 71 8.54 -5.34 -6.99
CA VAL A 71 8.51 -6.75 -7.39
C VAL A 71 8.12 -6.88 -8.86
N GLY A 72 9.13 -7.12 -9.71
CA GLY A 72 8.96 -7.41 -11.15
C GLY A 72 8.41 -6.24 -11.95
#